data_AF-A0A6H5L5M4-F1
#
_entry.id   AF-A0A6H5L5M4-F1
#
_cell.length_a   1.000
_cell.length_b   1.000
_cell.length_c   1.000
_cell.angle_alpha   90.00
_cell.angle_beta   90.00
_cell.angle_gamma   90.00
#
_symmetry.space_group_name_H-M   'P 1'
#
loop_
_entity.id
_entity.type
_entity.pdbx_description
1 polymer ?
#
loop_
_entity_poly.entity_id
_entity_poly.type
_entity_poly.pdbx_seq_one_letter_code
_entity_poly.pdbx_strand_id
1 'polypeptide(L)'
;MDSHLLAHPDVRVLLYSFLLLLGIYVSVMYTCWGTVSLSKVKAEFKERQDLERAYEATLQRREDMLYHIGGAQQRGEHQQAAVLDKQLLRVDGDLDLIEERLRDLDARHRSKRPKLKM
;
A
#
# COMPACT_ATOMS: atom_id res chain seq x y z
N MET A 1 45.36 7.02 32.13
CA MET A 1 46.40 5.97 32.23
C MET A 1 46.55 5.31 30.86
N ASP A 2 46.65 6.09 29.76
CA ASP A 2 46.23 5.59 28.43
C ASP A 2 47.07 6.12 27.25
N SER A 3 48.13 6.92 27.48
CA SER A 3 48.93 7.52 26.40
C SER A 3 50.09 6.63 25.91
N HIS A 4 50.50 5.61 26.69
CA HIS A 4 51.60 4.72 26.33
C HIS A 4 51.18 3.49 25.50
N LEU A 5 49.92 3.05 25.60
CA LEU A 5 49.43 1.88 24.84
C LEU A 5 49.29 2.18 23.34
N LEU A 6 48.96 3.44 23.02
CA LEU A 6 48.89 3.97 21.67
C LEU A 6 50.27 4.25 21.05
N ALA A 7 51.39 4.06 21.75
CA ALA A 7 52.72 4.26 21.18
C ALA A 7 53.21 3.03 20.38
N HIS A 8 52.62 1.85 20.61
CA HIS A 8 52.98 0.64 19.89
C HIS A 8 52.33 0.63 18.49
N PRO A 9 53.13 0.50 17.42
CA PRO A 9 52.64 0.55 16.04
C PRO A 9 51.60 -0.54 15.76
N ASP A 10 51.73 -1.71 16.39
CA ASP A 10 50.79 -2.83 16.25
C ASP A 10 49.39 -2.50 16.78
N VAL A 11 49.31 -1.78 17.91
CA VAL A 11 48.04 -1.36 18.52
C VAL A 11 47.34 -0.31 17.66
N ARG A 12 48.11 0.59 17.01
CA ARG A 12 47.57 1.57 16.05
C ARG A 12 47.01 0.88 14.81
N VAL A 13 47.74 -0.07 14.23
CA VAL A 13 47.30 -0.81 13.04
C VAL A 13 46.03 -1.60 13.34
N LEU A 14 45.94 -2.23 14.51
CA LEU A 14 44.77 -2.99 14.94
C LEU A 14 43.56 -2.08 15.21
N LEU A 15 43.79 -0.89 15.77
CA LEU A 15 42.75 0.12 15.96
C LEU A 15 42.24 0.65 14.60
N TYR A 16 43.13 0.99 13.67
CA TYR A 16 42.75 1.49 12.35
C TYR A 16 42.02 0.44 11.53
N SER A 17 42.42 -0.84 11.58
CA SER A 17 41.73 -1.93 10.89
C SER A 17 40.34 -2.19 11.47
N PHE A 18 40.19 -2.10 12.80
CA PHE A 18 38.89 -2.22 13.47
C PHE A 18 37.94 -1.06 13.08
N LEU A 19 38.44 0.18 13.07
CA LEU A 19 37.66 1.34 12.65
C LEU A 19 37.26 1.26 11.17
N LEU A 20 38.14 0.74 10.31
CA LEU A 20 37.86 0.54 8.89
C LEU A 20 36.78 -0.53 8.66
N LEU A 21 36.85 -1.66 9.38
CA LEU A 21 35.82 -2.70 9.37
C LEU A 21 34.47 -2.17 9.85
N LEU A 22 34.46 -1.38 10.93
CA LEU A 22 33.24 -0.75 11.44
C LEU A 22 32.64 0.22 10.42
N GLY A 23 33.47 1.03 9.76
CA GLY A 23 33.03 1.94 8.69
C GLY A 23 32.40 1.20 7.51
N ILE A 24 33.04 0.11 7.06
CA ILE A 24 32.49 -0.75 5.99
C ILE A 24 31.17 -1.37 6.42
N TYR A 25 31.08 -1.90 7.65
CA TYR A 25 29.86 -2.49 8.18
C TYR A 25 28.69 -1.50 8.22
N VAL A 26 28.92 -0.29 8.75
CA VAL A 26 27.90 0.76 8.81
C VAL A 26 27.48 1.21 7.40
N SER A 27 28.43 1.35 6.47
CA SER A 27 28.14 1.68 5.07
C SER A 27 27.26 0.62 4.41
N VAL A 28 27.61 -0.66 4.57
CA VAL A 28 26.83 -1.78 4.01
C VAL A 28 25.43 -1.81 4.63
N MET A 29 25.32 -1.65 5.95
CA MET A 29 24.02 -1.59 6.63
C MET A 29 23.18 -0.40 6.17
N TYR A 30 23.78 0.78 5.99
CA TYR A 30 23.09 1.95 5.45
C TYR A 30 22.61 1.71 4.02
N THR A 31 23.43 1.10 3.16
CA THR A 31 23.02 0.74 1.80
C THR A 31 21.95 -0.35 1.78
N CYS A 32 22.02 -1.35 2.67
CA CYS A 32 21.00 -2.37 2.83
C CYS A 32 19.68 -1.75 3.30
N TRP A 33 19.68 -0.88 4.32
CA TRP A 33 18.47 -0.21 4.79
C TRP A 33 17.92 0.80 3.77
N GLY A 34 18.79 1.53 3.07
CA GLY A 34 18.38 2.44 2.01
C GLY A 34 17.80 1.74 0.78
N THR A 35 18.20 0.49 0.51
CA THR A 35 17.68 -0.32 -0.61
C THR A 35 16.40 -1.08 -0.27
N VAL A 36 16.10 -1.32 1.02
CA VAL A 36 14.76 -1.81 1.41
C VAL A 36 13.76 -0.66 1.27
N SER A 37 13.22 -0.52 0.06
CA SER A 37 12.19 0.45 -0.34
C SER A 37 10.82 0.18 0.33
N LEU A 38 10.79 0.13 1.66
CA LEU A 38 9.59 0.08 2.49
C LEU A 38 8.62 1.21 2.14
N SER A 39 9.13 2.36 1.69
CA SER A 39 8.31 3.49 1.23
C SER A 39 7.44 3.14 0.03
N LYS A 40 7.97 2.40 -0.95
CA LYS A 40 7.22 1.99 -2.15
C LYS A 40 6.19 0.92 -1.83
N VAL A 41 6.58 -0.11 -1.07
CA VAL A 41 5.67 -1.17 -0.64
C VAL A 41 4.54 -0.61 0.24
N LYS A 42 4.86 0.32 1.14
CA LYS A 42 3.88 0.99 1.99
C LYS A 42 2.94 1.90 1.18
N ALA A 43 3.45 2.59 0.15
CA ALA A 43 2.63 3.40 -0.74
C ALA A 43 1.65 2.54 -1.55
N GLU A 44 2.13 1.44 -2.14
CA GLU A 44 1.28 0.49 -2.89
C GLU A 44 0.23 -0.16 -1.98
N PHE A 45 0.60 -0.57 -0.76
CA PHE A 45 -0.35 -1.12 0.21
C PHE A 45 -1.41 -0.10 0.64
N LYS A 46 -1.00 1.16 0.83
CA LYS A 46 -1.92 2.25 1.17
C LYS A 46 -2.88 2.54 0.02
N GLU A 47 -2.40 2.59 -1.23
CA GLU A 47 -3.24 2.78 -2.41
C GLU A 47 -4.33 1.70 -2.51
N ARG A 48 -3.95 0.43 -2.30
CA ARG A 48 -4.91 -0.67 -2.26
C ARG A 48 -5.95 -0.48 -1.16
N GLN A 49 -5.50 -0.19 0.06
CA GLN A 49 -6.39 -0.05 1.21
C GLN A 49 -7.36 1.13 1.03
N ASP A 50 -6.91 2.23 0.42
CA ASP A 50 -7.75 3.39 0.15
C ASP A 50 -8.80 3.06 -0.94
N LEU A 51 -8.46 2.27 -1.95
CA LEU A 51 -9.41 1.75 -2.95
C LEU A 51 -10.43 0.79 -2.35
N GLU A 52 -10.00 -0.15 -1.49
CA GLU A 52 -10.91 -1.09 -0.81
C GLU A 52 -11.91 -0.36 0.09
N ARG A 53 -11.46 0.65 0.84
CA ARG A 53 -12.37 1.51 1.62
C ARG A 53 -13.35 2.28 0.75
N ALA A 54 -12.89 2.80 -0.38
CA ALA A 54 -13.77 3.51 -1.32
C ALA A 54 -14.82 2.57 -1.93
N TYR A 55 -14.44 1.33 -2.24
CA TYR A 55 -15.34 0.28 -2.69
C TYR A 55 -16.41 -0.02 -1.64
N GLU A 56 -16.01 -0.33 -0.41
CA GLU A 56 -16.93 -0.63 0.70
C GLU A 56 -17.92 0.51 0.96
N ALA A 57 -17.43 1.76 1.00
CA ALA A 57 -18.27 2.94 1.21
C ALA A 57 -19.26 3.19 0.06
N THR A 58 -18.92 2.77 -1.17
CA THR A 58 -19.80 2.92 -2.34
C THR A 58 -20.80 1.77 -2.40
N LEU A 59 -20.39 0.56 -2.03
CA LEU A 59 -21.27 -0.59 -1.89
C LEU A 59 -22.34 -0.35 -0.81
N GLN A 60 -21.96 0.22 0.33
CA GLN A 60 -22.91 0.58 1.38
C GLN A 60 -23.93 1.63 0.90
N ARG A 61 -23.50 2.62 0.12
CA ARG A 61 -24.41 3.60 -0.50
C ARG A 61 -25.37 2.95 -1.48
N ARG A 62 -24.91 1.96 -2.26
CA ARG A 62 -25.75 1.18 -3.17
C ARG A 62 -26.83 0.41 -2.42
N GLU A 63 -26.45 -0.27 -1.34
CA GLU A 63 -27.39 -1.05 -0.51
C GLU A 63 -28.45 -0.15 0.14
N ASP A 64 -28.05 1.02 0.64
CA ASP A 64 -28.97 2.01 1.21
C ASP A 64 -29.96 2.54 0.16
N MET A 65 -29.49 2.82 -1.06
CA MET A 65 -30.36 3.20 -2.17
C MET A 65 -31.38 2.10 -2.52
N LEU A 66 -30.94 0.85 -2.60
CA LEU A 66 -31.83 -0.29 -2.88
C LEU A 66 -32.92 -0.41 -1.80
N TYR A 67 -32.56 -0.22 -0.53
CA TYR A 67 -33.52 -0.20 0.57
C TYR A 67 -34.56 0.91 0.39
N HIS A 68 -34.12 2.12 0.06
CA HIS A 68 -35.03 3.26 -0.17
C HIS A 68 -35.91 3.10 -1.42
N ILE A 69 -35.39 2.52 -2.50
CA ILE A 69 -36.17 2.19 -3.70
C ILE A 69 -37.28 1.21 -3.35
N GLY A 70 -36.95 0.11 -2.67
CA GLY A 70 -37.94 -0.88 -2.24
C GLY A 70 -39.03 -0.26 -1.36
N GLY A 71 -38.64 0.60 -0.41
CA GLY A 71 -39.59 1.34 0.43
C GLY A 71 -40.51 2.28 -0.36
N ALA A 72 -39.97 3.03 -1.33
CA ALA A 72 -40.76 3.92 -2.18
C ALA A 72 -41.74 3.14 -3.08
N GLN A 73 -41.31 2.01 -3.65
CA GLN A 73 -42.16 1.13 -4.44
C GLN A 73 -43.33 0.57 -3.63
N GLN A 74 -43.09 0.14 -2.38
CA GLN A 74 -44.13 -0.36 -1.49
C GLN A 74 -45.18 0.71 -1.13
N ARG A 75 -44.78 1.98 -1.05
CA ARG A 75 -45.70 3.12 -0.81
C ARG A 75 -46.41 3.62 -2.06
N GLY A 76 -46.11 3.06 -3.24
CA GLY A 76 -46.65 3.53 -4.52
C GLY A 76 -46.02 4.83 -5.03
N GLU A 77 -44.89 5.25 -4.45
CA GLU A 77 -44.15 6.47 -4.82
C GLU A 77 -43.27 6.24 -6.06
N HIS A 78 -43.89 5.83 -7.17
CA HIS A 78 -43.18 5.38 -8.39
C HIS A 78 -42.25 6.45 -8.99
N GLN A 79 -42.60 7.73 -8.89
CA GLN A 79 -41.73 8.82 -9.35
C GLN A 79 -40.46 8.93 -8.52
N GLN A 80 -40.56 8.78 -7.19
CA GLN A 80 -39.40 8.82 -6.30
C GLN A 80 -38.51 7.59 -6.49
N ALA A 81 -39.11 6.41 -6.63
CA ALA A 81 -38.38 5.19 -6.96
C ALA A 81 -37.60 5.33 -8.28
N ALA A 82 -38.22 5.88 -9.33
CA ALA A 82 -37.55 6.10 -10.62
C ALA A 82 -36.38 7.12 -10.55
N VAL A 83 -36.46 8.11 -9.66
CA VAL A 83 -35.34 9.04 -9.41
C VAL A 83 -34.20 8.32 -8.70
N LEU A 84 -34.50 7.51 -7.70
CA LEU A 84 -33.51 6.72 -6.97
C LEU A 84 -32.86 5.66 -7.87
N ASP A 85 -33.61 4.99 -8.76
CA ASP A 85 -33.05 4.06 -9.75
C ASP A 85 -32.01 4.72 -10.66
N LYS A 86 -32.26 5.96 -11.10
CA LYS A 86 -31.28 6.71 -11.90
C LYS A 86 -30.02 7.06 -11.11
N GLN A 87 -30.15 7.30 -9.80
CA GLN A 87 -29.00 7.54 -8.95
C GLN A 87 -28.23 6.25 -8.67
N LEU A 88 -28.94 5.13 -8.49
CA LEU A 88 -28.35 3.81 -8.32
C LEU A 88 -27.45 3.44 -9.50
N LEU A 89 -27.90 3.69 -10.73
CA LEU A 89 -27.08 3.47 -11.94
C LEU A 89 -25.74 4.23 -11.93
N ARG A 90 -25.71 5.42 -11.31
CA ARG A 90 -24.45 6.18 -11.17
C ARG A 90 -23.54 5.54 -10.15
N VAL A 91 -24.10 5.10 -9.02
CA VAL A 91 -23.35 4.42 -7.96
C VAL A 91 -22.81 3.07 -8.44
N ASP A 92 -23.58 2.32 -9.23
CA ASP A 92 -23.15 1.09 -9.88
C ASP A 92 -21.98 1.35 -10.84
N GLY A 93 -22.05 2.43 -11.65
CA GLY A 93 -20.94 2.83 -12.51
C GLY A 93 -19.68 3.24 -11.73
N ASP A 94 -19.84 3.90 -10.58
CA ASP A 94 -18.71 4.23 -9.69
C ASP A 94 -18.07 2.97 -9.09
N LEU A 95 -18.88 1.95 -8.74
CA LEU A 95 -18.39 0.66 -8.27
C LEU A 95 -17.59 -0.07 -9.36
N ASP A 96 -18.11 -0.13 -10.58
CA ASP A 96 -17.43 -0.76 -11.72
C ASP A 96 -16.04 -0.12 -11.95
N LEU A 97 -15.96 1.20 -11.86
CA LEU A 97 -14.69 1.93 -12.00
C LEU A 97 -13.69 1.59 -10.88
N ILE A 98 -14.16 1.45 -9.64
CA ILE A 98 -13.30 1.09 -8.50
C ILE A 98 -12.83 -0.36 -8.64
N GLU A 99 -13.72 -1.27 -9.06
CA GLU A 99 -13.35 -2.66 -9.33
C GLU A 99 -12.31 -2.80 -10.44
N GLU A 100 -12.46 -2.05 -11.53
CA GLU A 100 -11.49 -2.03 -12.63
C GLU A 100 -10.11 -1.59 -12.11
N ARG A 101 -10.06 -0.52 -11.32
CA ARG A 101 -8.81 -0.04 -10.71
C ARG A 101 -8.17 -1.07 -9.77
N LEU A 102 -8.97 -1.79 -8.98
CA LEU A 102 -8.48 -2.87 -8.12
C LEU A 102 -7.91 -4.03 -8.94
N ARG A 103 -8.59 -4.43 -10.03
CA ARG A 103 -8.09 -5.47 -10.94
C ARG A 103 -6.77 -5.07 -11.59
N ASP A 104 -6.65 -3.82 -12.04
CA ASP A 104 -5.42 -3.27 -12.61
C ASP A 104 -4.28 -3.25 -11.60
N LEU A 105 -4.55 -2.85 -10.36
CA LEU A 105 -3.58 -2.89 -9.26
C LEU A 105 -3.08 -4.33 -9.03
N ASP A 106 -3.99 -5.30 -8.95
CA ASP A 106 -3.67 -6.71 -8.77
C ASP A 106 -2.90 -7.31 -9.95
N ALA A 107 -3.24 -6.92 -11.18
CA ALA A 107 -2.52 -7.34 -12.39
C ALA A 107 -1.08 -6.82 -12.38
N ARG A 108 -0.87 -5.54 -12.00
CA ARG A 108 0.46 -4.96 -11.81
C ARG A 108 1.26 -5.73 -10.76
N HIS A 109 0.64 -6.08 -9.62
CA HIS A 109 1.32 -6.89 -8.59
C HIS A 109 1.68 -8.30 -9.06
N ARG A 110 0.80 -8.99 -9.81
CA ARG A 110 1.10 -10.31 -10.38
C ARG A 110 2.24 -10.26 -11.38
N SER A 111 2.30 -9.24 -12.24
CA SER A 111 3.35 -9.08 -13.25
C SER A 111 4.75 -8.87 -12.65
N LYS A 112 4.83 -8.24 -11.46
CA LYS A 112 6.10 -7.97 -10.75
C LYS A 112 6.64 -9.16 -9.96
N ARG A 113 5.88 -10.25 -9.78
CA ARG A 113 6.41 -11.46 -9.10
C ARG A 113 7.30 -12.25 -10.07
N PRO A 114 8.59 -12.48 -9.76
CA PRO A 114 9.43 -13.31 -10.61
C PRO A 114 8.86 -14.73 -10.64
N LYS A 115 8.71 -15.29 -11.84
CA LYS A 115 8.39 -16.72 -12.00
C LYS A 115 9.56 -17.52 -11.42
N LEU A 116 9.38 -18.07 -10.22
CA LEU A 116 10.23 -19.15 -9.72
C LEU A 116 10.14 -20.29 -10.73
N LYS A 117 11.17 -20.42 -11.58
CA LYS A 117 11.38 -21.64 -12.36
C LYS A 117 11.72 -22.72 -11.32
N MET A 118 10.81 -23.67 -11.14
CA MET A 118 11.11 -24.98 -10.54
C MET A 118 12.01 -25.77 -11.49
#